data_AF-A0A7J7GNX4-F1
#
_entry.id   AF-A0A7J7GNX4-F1
#
_cell.length_a   1.000
_cell.length_b   1.000
_cell.length_c   1.000
_cell.angle_alpha   90.00
_cell.angle_beta   90.00
_cell.angle_gamma   90.00
#
_symmetry.space_group_name_H-M   'P 1'
#
loop_
_entity.id
_entity.type
_entity.pdbx_description
1 polymer ?
#
loop_
_entity_poly.entity_id
_entity_poly.type
_entity_poly.pdbx_seq_one_letter_code
_entity_poly.pdbx_strand_id
1 'polypeptide(L)'
;MGHNFYDVPLHFKNSTNGSVFSFSTTFIFAIVPKHADIGSNGMAFVISPSNNFQAALPDGYLGLLNDVNMGNSSNHIVAVELDTFQDLEFKDIDDNHVGININILESIISAHAGYFHAGKNGTIKYLNLKSGDPMQVWAEYNGVNKQFNVTLYPIDVPKPDLPLLSLTLDLTSHA
;
A
#
# COMPACT_ATOMS: atom_id res chain seq x y z
N MET A 1 9.16 5.96 13.53
CA MET A 1 8.44 4.73 13.18
C MET A 1 7.30 4.52 14.16
N GLY A 2 6.13 4.12 13.69
CA GLY A 2 4.99 3.74 14.52
C GLY A 2 4.10 2.77 13.78
N HIS A 3 3.49 1.83 14.50
CA HIS A 3 2.55 0.86 13.95
C HIS A 3 1.24 0.90 14.72
N ASN A 4 0.13 0.70 14.04
CA ASN A 4 -1.17 0.55 14.67
C ASN A 4 -1.91 -0.61 14.01
N PHE A 5 -2.12 -1.69 14.76
CA PHE A 5 -2.79 -2.89 14.30
C PHE A 5 -4.14 -3.00 14.99
N TYR A 6 -5.13 -3.53 14.26
CA TYR A 6 -6.40 -3.90 14.86
C TYR A 6 -6.16 -4.99 15.92
N ASP A 7 -6.72 -4.80 17.12
CA ASP A 7 -6.41 -5.65 18.29
C ASP A 7 -6.86 -7.11 18.12
N VAL A 8 -7.84 -7.36 17.25
CA VAL A 8 -8.39 -8.70 17.00
C VAL A 8 -7.88 -9.22 15.65
N PRO A 9 -7.14 -10.34 15.61
CA PRO A 9 -6.70 -10.93 14.35
C PRO A 9 -7.87 -11.23 13.42
N LEU A 10 -7.70 -10.91 12.13
CA LEU A 10 -8.68 -11.22 11.09
C LEU A 10 -8.31 -12.54 10.41
N HIS A 11 -9.33 -13.38 10.17
CA HIS A 11 -9.15 -14.63 9.45
C HIS A 11 -9.33 -14.42 7.95
N PHE A 12 -8.22 -14.39 7.20
CA PHE A 12 -8.24 -14.20 5.74
C PHE A 12 -8.48 -15.49 4.95
N LYS A 13 -8.35 -16.67 5.56
CA LYS A 13 -8.64 -17.98 4.94
C LYS A 13 -9.07 -19.03 5.97
N ASN A 14 -9.82 -20.05 5.52
CA ASN A 14 -10.34 -21.13 6.37
C ASN A 14 -9.35 -22.28 6.62
N SER A 15 -8.31 -22.40 5.81
CA SER A 15 -7.29 -23.44 5.95
C SER A 15 -6.00 -22.98 5.27
N THR A 16 -4.88 -23.64 5.56
CA THR A 16 -3.56 -23.31 4.99
C THR A 16 -3.58 -23.26 3.46
N ASN A 17 -4.37 -24.15 2.84
CA ASN A 17 -4.50 -24.26 1.38
C ASN A 17 -5.81 -23.64 0.85
N GLY A 18 -6.59 -22.99 1.73
CA GLY A 18 -7.84 -22.34 1.36
C GLY A 18 -7.55 -21.01 0.67
N SER A 19 -8.37 -20.65 -0.33
CA SER A 19 -8.27 -19.34 -0.97
C SER A 19 -8.54 -18.21 0.01
N VAL A 20 -7.78 -17.13 -0.13
CA VAL A 20 -8.02 -15.88 0.62
C VAL A 20 -9.40 -15.33 0.29
N PHE A 21 -10.13 -14.92 1.33
CA PHE A 21 -11.43 -14.26 1.20
C PHE A 21 -11.30 -12.89 0.53
N SER A 22 -12.36 -12.46 -0.15
CA SER A 22 -12.44 -11.07 -0.59
C SER A 22 -12.45 -10.15 0.63
N PHE A 23 -11.70 -9.05 0.55
CA PHE A 23 -11.69 -8.02 1.57
C PHE A 23 -11.67 -6.64 0.93
N SER A 24 -12.08 -5.65 1.70
CA SER A 24 -12.01 -4.25 1.33
C SER A 24 -11.70 -3.44 2.58
N THR A 25 -10.79 -2.48 2.44
CA THR A 25 -10.52 -1.48 3.46
C THR A 25 -10.42 -0.11 2.83
N THR A 26 -10.77 0.91 3.61
CA THR A 26 -10.55 2.29 3.23
C THR A 26 -10.15 3.12 4.44
N PHE A 27 -9.31 4.11 4.20
CA PHE A 27 -8.89 5.06 5.21
C PHE A 27 -8.60 6.41 4.55
N ILE A 28 -8.76 7.46 5.35
CA ILE A 28 -8.39 8.82 4.99
C ILE A 28 -7.09 9.15 5.71
N PHE A 29 -6.16 9.79 4.99
CA PHE A 29 -4.87 10.19 5.52
C PHE A 29 -4.50 11.59 5.02
N ALA A 30 -3.53 12.21 5.68
CA ALA A 30 -2.84 13.40 5.22
C ALA A 30 -1.38 13.32 5.67
N ILE A 31 -0.43 13.52 4.77
CA ILE A 31 1.01 13.59 5.11
C ILE A 31 1.42 15.06 5.07
N VAL A 32 1.72 15.61 6.24
CA VAL A 32 2.12 17.01 6.40
C VAL A 32 3.64 17.06 6.65
N PRO A 33 4.45 17.46 5.66
CA PRO A 33 5.89 17.52 5.84
C PRO A 33 6.27 18.72 6.73
N LYS A 34 7.35 18.58 7.50
CA LYS A 34 7.88 19.67 8.35
C LYS A 34 8.40 20.85 7.51
N HIS A 35 8.97 20.53 6.36
CA HIS A 35 9.47 21.50 5.39
C HIS A 35 8.77 21.21 4.05
N ALA A 36 8.25 22.25 3.42
CA ALA A 36 7.55 22.10 2.14
C ALA A 36 8.40 21.30 1.15
N ASP A 37 7.78 20.35 0.46
CA ASP A 37 8.37 19.50 -0.56
C ASP A 37 9.48 18.53 -0.10
N ILE A 38 9.85 18.51 1.19
CA ILE A 38 10.77 17.50 1.74
C ILE A 38 9.94 16.31 2.23
N GLY A 39 9.88 15.28 1.39
CA GLY A 39 9.39 13.96 1.78
C GLY A 39 10.32 13.27 2.78
N SER A 40 9.82 12.20 3.40
CA SER A 40 10.62 11.38 4.32
C SER A 40 10.65 9.95 3.84
N ASN A 41 9.65 9.13 4.17
CA ASN A 41 9.62 7.72 3.79
C ASN A 41 8.19 7.19 3.55
N GLY A 42 7.15 7.98 3.84
CA GLY A 42 5.77 7.55 3.63
C GLY A 42 5.13 6.74 4.76
N MET A 43 4.10 5.98 4.41
CA MET A 43 3.34 5.10 5.30
C MET A 43 2.78 3.90 4.52
N ALA A 44 2.30 2.87 5.21
CA ALA A 44 1.68 1.71 4.55
C ALA A 44 0.43 1.20 5.28
N PHE A 45 -0.53 0.69 4.50
CA PHE A 45 -1.51 -0.28 4.98
C PHE A 45 -0.91 -1.68 4.88
N VAL A 46 -1.03 -2.50 5.92
CA VAL A 46 -0.31 -3.78 6.02
C VAL A 46 -1.22 -4.89 6.51
N ILE A 47 -1.13 -6.04 5.84
CA ILE A 47 -1.62 -7.33 6.30
C ILE A 47 -0.39 -8.18 6.63
N SER A 48 -0.34 -8.70 7.86
CA SER A 48 0.74 -9.53 8.38
C SER A 48 0.18 -10.52 9.42
N PRO A 49 0.74 -11.73 9.55
CA PRO A 49 0.34 -12.69 10.58
C PRO A 49 0.71 -12.23 12.00
N SER A 50 1.54 -11.20 12.15
CA SER A 50 2.03 -10.70 13.43
C SER A 50 2.14 -9.18 13.43
N ASN A 51 1.90 -8.56 14.58
CA ASN A 51 2.17 -7.15 14.83
C ASN A 51 3.56 -6.89 15.43
N ASN A 52 4.40 -7.93 15.56
CA ASN A 52 5.75 -7.81 16.09
C ASN A 52 6.75 -7.40 14.99
N PHE A 53 7.06 -6.11 14.96
CA PHE A 53 8.03 -5.50 14.04
C PHE A 53 9.26 -4.94 14.77
N GLN A 54 9.64 -5.51 15.92
CA GLN A 54 10.76 -4.98 16.73
C GLN A 54 12.10 -4.97 15.99
N ALA A 55 12.30 -5.89 15.05
CA ALA A 55 13.52 -5.99 14.25
C ALA A 55 13.44 -5.23 12.93
N ALA A 56 12.33 -4.56 12.63
CA ALA A 56 12.20 -3.78 11.40
C ALA A 56 13.00 -2.49 11.49
N LEU A 57 13.56 -2.07 10.36
CA LEU A 57 14.32 -0.83 10.26
C LEU A 57 13.41 0.36 9.97
N PRO A 58 13.79 1.57 10.41
CA PRO A 58 13.09 2.80 10.07
C PRO A 58 13.34 3.19 8.61
N ASP A 59 12.91 4.40 8.27
CA ASP A 59 13.14 5.01 6.98
C ASP A 59 12.45 4.28 5.83
N GLY A 60 13.09 4.12 4.66
CA GLY A 60 12.51 3.47 3.50
C GLY A 60 12.09 2.01 3.73
N TYR A 61 12.47 1.40 4.86
CA TYR A 61 11.94 0.09 5.27
C TYR A 61 10.50 0.11 5.79
N LEU A 62 9.89 1.29 5.89
CA LEU A 62 8.50 1.52 6.32
C LEU A 62 8.15 0.95 7.71
N GLY A 63 9.16 0.50 8.48
CA GLY A 63 8.96 -0.25 9.71
C GLY A 63 8.44 -1.67 9.52
N LEU A 64 8.54 -2.24 8.31
CA LEU A 64 7.99 -3.56 7.98
C LEU A 64 9.07 -4.63 7.87
N LEU A 65 10.26 -4.26 7.37
CA LEU A 65 11.31 -5.19 6.98
C LEU A 65 12.68 -4.69 7.47
N ASN A 66 13.71 -5.50 7.25
CA ASN A 66 15.11 -5.15 7.44
C ASN A 66 15.98 -5.76 6.33
N ASP A 67 17.26 -5.39 6.31
CA ASP A 67 18.28 -5.85 5.37
C ASP A 67 18.43 -7.39 5.30
N VAL A 68 18.06 -8.10 6.36
CA VAL A 68 18.17 -9.57 6.44
C VAL A 68 16.91 -10.29 5.97
N ASN A 69 15.72 -9.76 6.26
CA ASN A 69 14.45 -10.46 6.01
C ASN A 69 13.74 -10.02 4.74
N MET A 70 14.22 -8.99 4.03
CA MET A 70 13.68 -8.61 2.72
C MET A 70 13.61 -9.79 1.76
N GLY A 71 12.44 -9.99 1.14
CA GLY A 71 12.19 -11.08 0.19
C GLY A 71 11.95 -12.45 0.82
N ASN A 72 12.04 -12.59 2.16
CA ASN A 72 11.75 -13.85 2.82
C ASN A 72 10.25 -14.18 2.73
N SER A 73 9.92 -15.30 2.09
CA SER A 73 8.54 -15.76 1.91
C SER A 73 7.81 -16.04 3.24
N SER A 74 8.55 -16.29 4.32
CA SER A 74 8.01 -16.52 5.66
C SER A 74 7.51 -15.25 6.36
N ASN A 75 7.75 -14.07 5.79
CA ASN A 75 7.25 -12.81 6.36
C ASN A 75 5.71 -12.73 6.25
N HIS A 76 5.15 -13.23 5.15
CA HIS A 76 3.72 -13.16 4.82
C HIS A 76 3.16 -11.72 4.97
N ILE A 77 3.89 -10.75 4.42
CA ILE A 77 3.53 -9.34 4.43
C ILE A 77 2.95 -8.98 3.07
N VAL A 78 1.76 -8.40 3.09
CA VAL A 78 1.16 -7.69 1.96
C VAL A 78 0.98 -6.24 2.40
N ALA A 79 1.55 -5.30 1.64
CA ALA A 79 1.43 -3.88 1.94
C ALA A 79 0.94 -3.07 0.73
N VAL A 80 0.24 -1.99 1.04
CA VAL A 80 0.00 -0.88 0.11
C VAL A 80 0.77 0.32 0.66
N GLU A 81 1.86 0.68 0.00
CA GLU A 81 2.69 1.82 0.40
C GLU A 81 2.18 3.13 -0.21
N LEU A 82 2.37 4.21 0.54
CA LEU A 82 2.18 5.60 0.15
C LEU A 82 3.52 6.29 0.35
N ASP A 83 4.38 6.24 -0.67
CA ASP A 83 5.75 6.68 -0.57
C ASP A 83 5.91 8.16 -0.96
N THR A 84 6.72 8.87 -0.19
CA THR A 84 7.00 10.30 -0.36
C THR A 84 8.46 10.60 -0.64
N PHE A 85 9.29 9.56 -0.80
CA PHE A 85 10.71 9.65 -1.02
C PHE A 85 11.13 8.62 -2.07
N GLN A 86 12.29 8.83 -2.70
CA GLN A 86 12.77 7.93 -3.75
C GLN A 86 14.01 7.20 -3.26
N ASP A 87 13.82 5.98 -2.77
CA ASP A 87 14.88 5.06 -2.42
C ASP A 87 15.30 4.23 -3.65
N LEU A 88 16.41 4.62 -4.27
CA LEU A 88 16.95 3.93 -5.45
C LEU A 88 17.29 2.45 -5.19
N GLU A 89 17.59 2.09 -3.94
CA GLU A 89 17.82 0.71 -3.52
C GLU A 89 16.55 -0.16 -3.66
N PHE A 90 15.37 0.43 -3.44
CA PHE A 90 14.07 -0.24 -3.52
C PHE A 90 13.42 -0.08 -4.91
N LYS A 91 14.11 0.60 -5.83
CA LYS A 91 13.72 0.84 -7.22
C LYS A 91 12.45 1.68 -7.36
N ASP A 92 12.30 2.65 -6.46
CA ASP A 92 11.19 3.59 -6.50
C ASP A 92 11.16 4.37 -7.81
N ILE A 93 9.95 4.49 -8.36
CA ILE A 93 9.73 5.13 -9.66
C ILE A 93 9.85 6.66 -9.58
N ASP A 94 9.55 7.23 -8.42
CA ASP A 94 9.69 8.65 -8.06
C ASP A 94 9.56 8.82 -6.54
N ASP A 95 9.56 10.07 -6.07
CA ASP A 95 9.40 10.45 -4.66
C ASP A 95 7.93 10.68 -4.25
N ASN A 96 6.98 10.12 -4.98
CA ASN A 96 5.55 10.35 -4.80
C ASN A 96 4.70 9.27 -5.48
N HIS A 97 4.73 8.05 -4.94
CA HIS A 97 4.05 6.91 -5.55
C HIS A 97 3.21 6.10 -4.56
N VAL A 98 2.32 5.30 -5.14
CA VAL A 98 1.59 4.24 -4.45
C VAL A 98 2.09 2.92 -4.99
N GLY A 99 2.30 1.95 -4.11
CA GLY A 99 2.85 0.65 -4.46
C GLY A 99 2.14 -0.52 -3.78
N ILE A 100 2.29 -1.72 -4.35
CA ILE A 100 1.88 -2.98 -3.71
C ILE A 100 3.12 -3.84 -3.48
N ASN A 101 3.45 -4.06 -2.22
CA ASN A 101 4.64 -4.80 -1.80
C ASN A 101 4.26 -6.17 -1.25
N ILE A 102 5.06 -7.19 -1.59
CA ILE A 102 4.92 -8.54 -1.05
C ILE A 102 6.28 -9.00 -0.52
N ASN A 103 6.42 -9.06 0.81
CA ASN A 103 7.63 -9.47 1.53
C ASN A 103 8.95 -8.71 1.25
N ILE A 104 8.98 -7.78 0.29
CA ILE A 104 10.13 -6.93 -0.08
C ILE A 104 9.62 -5.52 -0.41
N LEU A 105 10.48 -4.51 -0.29
CA LEU A 105 10.14 -3.10 -0.55
C LEU A 105 10.06 -2.74 -2.04
N GLU A 106 10.75 -3.50 -2.91
CA GLU A 106 10.51 -3.37 -4.36
C GLU A 106 9.07 -3.75 -4.69
N SER A 107 8.25 -2.74 -4.99
CA SER A 107 6.85 -2.90 -5.35
C SER A 107 6.66 -3.83 -6.54
N ILE A 108 5.70 -4.77 -6.45
CA ILE A 108 5.32 -5.62 -7.60
C ILE A 108 4.74 -4.76 -8.73
N ILE A 109 3.88 -3.81 -8.36
CA ILE A 109 3.42 -2.74 -9.22
C ILE A 109 3.36 -1.45 -8.42
N SER A 110 3.71 -0.35 -9.06
CA SER A 110 3.61 1.00 -8.51
C SER A 110 3.18 2.00 -9.58
N ALA A 111 2.66 3.14 -9.14
CA ALA A 111 2.28 4.25 -10.00
C ALA A 111 2.46 5.56 -9.25
N HIS A 112 2.82 6.61 -9.99
CA HIS A 112 2.80 7.99 -9.49
C HIS A 112 1.45 8.27 -8.82
N ALA A 113 1.47 8.92 -7.65
CA ALA A 113 0.26 9.17 -6.91
C ALA A 113 -0.73 9.99 -7.75
N GLY A 114 -1.93 9.45 -7.91
CA GLY A 114 -2.93 10.05 -8.79
C GLY A 114 -4.23 9.27 -8.82
N TYR A 115 -5.20 9.81 -9.54
CA TYR A 115 -6.52 9.20 -9.69
C TYR A 115 -7.09 9.42 -11.08
N PHE A 116 -7.91 8.48 -11.55
CA PHE A 116 -8.62 8.63 -12.81
C PHE A 116 -9.88 9.47 -12.62
N HIS A 117 -10.04 10.51 -13.44
CA HIS A 117 -11.22 11.37 -13.35
C HIS A 117 -12.47 10.68 -13.93
N ALA A 118 -13.57 10.66 -13.16
CA ALA A 118 -14.85 10.15 -13.64
C ALA A 118 -15.30 10.87 -14.93
N GLY A 119 -15.77 10.10 -15.91
CA GLY A 119 -16.37 10.62 -17.15
C GLY A 119 -15.40 11.20 -18.20
N LYS A 120 -14.07 11.10 -18.04
CA LYS A 120 -13.10 11.56 -19.05
C LYS A 120 -12.03 10.51 -19.34
N ASN A 121 -12.29 9.62 -20.30
CA ASN A 121 -11.34 8.80 -21.07
C ASN A 121 -10.05 8.36 -20.34
N GLY A 122 -10.12 7.93 -19.07
CA GLY A 122 -8.96 7.45 -18.32
C GLY A 122 -7.82 8.48 -18.16
N THR A 123 -8.09 9.78 -18.15
CA THR A 123 -7.03 10.77 -17.85
C THR A 123 -6.72 10.78 -16.36
N ILE A 124 -5.45 10.57 -16.02
CA ILE A 124 -4.98 10.65 -14.63
C ILE A 124 -4.82 12.10 -14.19
N LYS A 125 -5.23 12.40 -12.95
CA LYS A 125 -4.88 13.61 -12.23
C LYS A 125 -3.87 13.24 -11.15
N TYR A 126 -2.68 13.80 -11.25
CA TYR A 126 -1.63 13.58 -10.27
C TYR A 126 -1.96 14.28 -8.94
N LEU A 127 -1.55 13.64 -7.86
CA LEU A 127 -1.67 14.10 -6.50
C LEU A 127 -0.28 14.22 -5.91
N ASN A 128 -0.11 15.09 -4.92
CA ASN A 128 1.10 15.14 -4.12
C ASN A 128 0.77 14.57 -2.74
N LEU A 129 1.24 13.37 -2.43
CA LEU A 129 0.98 12.69 -1.15
C LEU A 129 1.39 13.53 0.06
N LYS A 130 2.44 14.35 -0.10
CA LYS A 130 2.97 15.26 0.91
C LYS A 130 2.40 16.69 0.82
N SER A 131 1.22 16.89 0.21
CA SER A 131 0.57 18.21 0.16
C SER A 131 -0.05 18.65 1.49
N GLY A 132 -0.30 17.71 2.40
CA GLY A 132 -1.08 17.94 3.61
C GLY A 132 -2.60 17.93 3.39
N ASP A 133 -3.06 17.82 2.15
CA ASP A 133 -4.48 17.69 1.85
C ASP A 133 -4.98 16.28 2.20
N PRO A 134 -6.21 16.15 2.72
CA PRO A 134 -6.78 14.85 3.02
C PRO A 134 -7.09 14.07 1.73
N MET A 135 -6.59 12.84 1.69
CA MET A 135 -6.80 11.88 0.59
C MET A 135 -7.36 10.58 1.15
N GLN A 136 -8.03 9.81 0.30
CA GLN A 136 -8.62 8.53 0.63
C GLN A 136 -8.02 7.41 -0.21
N VAL A 137 -7.71 6.29 0.45
CA VAL A 137 -7.29 5.04 -0.20
C VAL A 137 -8.39 4.02 -0.06
N TRP A 138 -8.63 3.24 -1.11
CA TRP A 138 -9.32 1.95 -1.07
C TRP A 138 -8.34 0.86 -1.48
N ALA A 139 -8.29 -0.21 -0.70
CA ALA A 139 -7.55 -1.43 -1.02
C ALA A 139 -8.55 -2.60 -1.01
N GLU A 140 -8.76 -3.20 -2.18
CA GLU A 140 -9.86 -4.13 -2.44
C GLU A 140 -9.36 -5.39 -3.11
N TYR A 141 -9.46 -6.52 -2.42
CA TYR A 141 -9.10 -7.82 -2.96
C TYR A 141 -10.35 -8.63 -3.27
N ASN A 142 -10.45 -9.10 -4.51
CA ASN A 142 -11.44 -10.08 -4.94
C ASN A 142 -10.82 -11.48 -4.91
N GLY A 143 -11.19 -12.30 -3.92
CA GLY A 143 -10.64 -13.63 -3.72
C GLY A 143 -11.03 -14.66 -4.78
N VAL A 144 -12.08 -14.41 -5.57
CA VAL A 144 -12.51 -15.26 -6.68
C VAL A 144 -11.66 -14.99 -7.92
N ASN A 145 -11.48 -13.71 -8.26
CA ASN A 145 -10.73 -13.30 -9.45
C ASN A 145 -9.24 -13.12 -9.18
N LYS A 146 -8.80 -13.26 -7.93
CA LYS A 146 -7.41 -13.02 -7.49
C LYS A 146 -6.93 -11.62 -7.87
N GLN A 147 -7.80 -10.64 -7.69
CA GLN A 147 -7.59 -9.28 -8.17
C GLN A 147 -7.46 -8.33 -6.97
N PHE A 148 -6.33 -7.66 -6.84
CA PHE A 148 -6.08 -6.64 -5.83
C PHE A 148 -6.03 -5.25 -6.47
N ASN A 149 -6.99 -4.41 -6.12
CA ASN A 149 -7.12 -3.06 -6.64
C ASN A 149 -6.83 -2.03 -5.54
N VAL A 150 -6.06 -1.01 -5.89
CA VAL A 150 -5.80 0.15 -5.03
C VAL A 150 -6.28 1.41 -5.73
N THR A 151 -7.12 2.19 -5.06
CA THR A 151 -7.64 3.46 -5.57
C THR A 151 -7.28 4.57 -4.60
N LEU A 152 -6.56 5.58 -5.07
CA LEU A 152 -6.25 6.81 -4.34
C LEU A 152 -7.07 7.96 -4.94
N TYR A 153 -7.62 8.86 -4.14
CA TYR A 153 -8.30 10.08 -4.61
C TYR A 153 -8.48 11.11 -3.48
N PRO A 154 -8.67 12.42 -3.79
CA PRO A 154 -9.02 13.44 -2.79
C PRO A 154 -10.39 13.18 -2.16
N ILE A 155 -10.59 13.53 -0.88
CA ILE A 155 -11.85 13.24 -0.16
C ILE A 155 -13.09 13.97 -0.71
N ASP A 156 -12.90 15.06 -1.45
CA ASP A 156 -13.95 15.86 -2.07
C ASP A 156 -14.33 15.37 -3.47
N VAL A 157 -13.70 14.29 -3.93
CA VAL A 157 -13.96 13.64 -5.22
C VAL A 157 -14.66 12.29 -4.98
N PRO A 158 -15.72 11.94 -5.73
CA PRO A 158 -16.29 10.60 -5.68
C PRO A 158 -15.24 9.53 -6.05
N LYS A 159 -15.30 8.36 -5.39
CA LYS A 159 -14.39 7.24 -5.68
C LYS A 159 -14.34 6.96 -7.19
N PRO A 160 -13.15 7.02 -7.83
CA PRO A 160 -12.98 6.65 -9.23
C PRO A 160 -13.41 5.22 -9.55
N ASP A 161 -13.99 5.01 -10.74
CA ASP A 161 -14.33 3.66 -11.23
C ASP A 161 -13.09 2.83 -11.58
N LEU A 162 -12.03 3.50 -12.05
CA LEU A 162 -10.76 2.87 -12.39
C LEU A 162 -9.80 3.00 -11.20
N PRO A 163 -9.25 1.87 -10.70
CA PRO A 163 -8.25 1.91 -9.65
C PRO A 163 -6.93 2.48 -10.19
N LEU A 164 -6.12 3.06 -9.30
CA LEU A 164 -4.75 3.49 -9.63
C LEU A 164 -3.87 2.28 -9.93
N LEU A 165 -3.97 1.23 -9.11
CA LEU A 165 -3.24 -0.02 -9.27
C LEU A 165 -4.23 -1.19 -9.39
N SER A 166 -3.92 -2.14 -10.27
CA SER A 166 -4.73 -3.34 -10.50
C SER A 166 -3.78 -4.52 -10.69
N LEU A 167 -3.63 -5.35 -9.65
CA LEU A 167 -2.75 -6.51 -9.62
C LEU A 167 -3.54 -7.82 -9.61
N THR A 168 -3.35 -8.65 -10.64
CA THR A 168 -3.86 -10.03 -10.62
C THR A 168 -2.82 -10.93 -9.93
N LEU A 169 -3.05 -11.26 -8.67
CA LEU A 169 -2.16 -12.09 -7.85
C LEU A 169 -2.97 -12.89 -6.82
N ASP A 170 -2.68 -14.19 -6.69
CA ASP A 170 -3.28 -15.00 -5.62
C ASP A 170 -2.54 -14.78 -4.30
N LEU A 171 -3.21 -14.14 -3.34
CA LEU A 171 -2.65 -13.85 -2.02
C LEU A 171 -2.59 -15.08 -1.08
N THR A 172 -3.00 -16.27 -1.52
CA THR A 172 -3.07 -17.48 -0.67
C THR A 172 -1.72 -17.90 -0.05
N SER A 173 -0.61 -17.67 -0.74
CA SER A 173 0.75 -17.89 -0.20
C SER A 173 1.26 -16.76 0.70
N HIS A 174 0.50 -15.67 0.85
CA HIS A 174 0.94 -14.42 1.47
C HIS A 174 0.05 -13.97 2.64
N ALA A 175 -1.13 -14.57 2.82
CA ALA A 175 -2.09 -14.28 3.90
C ALA A 175 -2.56 -15.55 4.61
#